data_AF-A0A2D6D6K0-F1
#
_entry.id   AF-A0A2D6D6K0-F1
#
_cell.length_a   1.000
_cell.length_b   1.000
_cell.length_c   1.000
_cell.angle_alpha   90.00
_cell.angle_beta   90.00
_cell.angle_gamma   90.00
#
_symmetry.space_group_name_H-M   'P 1'
#
loop_
_entity.id
_entity.type
_entity.pdbx_description
1 polymer ?
#
loop_
_entity_poly.entity_id
_entity_poly.type
_entity_poly.pdbx_seq_one_letter_code
_entity_poly.pdbx_strand_id
1 'polypeptide(L)'
;MKQNITLVVLVCLFSEIHAQWPFRKDIEWYRNGPEKGWSQRDHERYYRWRERLEASRVAESQDNQILRRQKAIINGNKITTEIWNYGSISSPGNHVTDIVWEGLGYGYEFGPFICAEVQVNSSKHNDAYPKIDNSGDTTWYARVISDGLTSLGGEVSPDGTEFYGWEPLAWNDNFMVPYADPLSANIPTSNDLDRDGDGKPDSWPFGWYNENLKDYVWPGALRQGASNSDLESFFVVDDRSNKEFEYYPFSSDTTRQGLGIEIECRYYQWANPLAEDIIFLIYKVTNKSPQDLNEVIFGMWGDPHVGGPANWQDDLSYFDKDLNMVYCWDEDNVSDMVGKTPGFFGYKFLESPGQPYDGLDNDNDGMIDESQDNGIDDDNDWDVEKHDIGIDGVPNTGDEGEDDGVPSPGDPFDIRLPGEPNIDWTDLDESDMVGLTGFASPPFTSQNRISNDQFIFE
;
A
#
# COMPACT_ATOMS: atom_id res chain seq x y z
N MET A 1 -70.86 32.58 -27.58
CA MET A 1 -69.63 32.10 -28.25
C MET A 1 -68.81 31.35 -27.21
N LYS A 2 -68.74 30.03 -27.33
CA LYS A 2 -67.92 29.17 -26.46
C LYS A 2 -66.51 29.13 -27.05
N GLN A 3 -65.49 29.49 -26.26
CA GLN A 3 -64.10 29.20 -26.59
C GLN A 3 -63.69 27.97 -25.79
N ASN A 4 -63.47 26.86 -26.49
CA ASN A 4 -62.91 25.64 -25.94
C ASN A 4 -61.39 25.83 -25.83
N ILE A 5 -60.85 25.73 -24.61
CA ILE A 5 -59.42 25.60 -24.37
C ILE A 5 -59.14 24.11 -24.25
N THR A 6 -58.47 23.56 -25.27
CA THR A 6 -58.02 22.17 -25.29
C THR A 6 -56.73 22.06 -24.49
N LEU A 7 -56.80 21.45 -23.31
CA LEU A 7 -55.64 21.10 -22.49
C LEU A 7 -55.00 19.84 -23.08
N VAL A 8 -53.81 19.97 -23.69
CA VAL A 8 -53.01 18.82 -24.13
C VAL A 8 -52.21 18.33 -22.93
N VAL A 9 -52.64 17.22 -22.34
CA VAL A 9 -51.89 16.51 -21.30
C VAL A 9 -50.88 15.61 -22.03
N LEU A 10 -49.59 15.96 -21.93
CA LEU A 10 -48.48 15.13 -22.40
C LEU A 10 -48.25 14.03 -21.36
N VAL A 11 -48.76 12.83 -21.61
CA VAL A 11 -48.46 11.64 -20.80
C VAL A 11 -47.10 11.11 -21.26
N CYS A 12 -46.04 11.43 -20.52
CA CYS A 12 -44.75 10.76 -20.67
C CYS A 12 -44.85 9.38 -20.01
N LEU A 13 -45.04 8.34 -20.84
CA LEU A 13 -44.84 6.95 -20.44
C LEU A 13 -43.34 6.75 -20.19
N PHE A 14 -42.93 6.72 -18.93
CA PHE A 14 -41.65 6.14 -18.54
C PHE A 14 -41.71 4.66 -18.86
N SER A 15 -41.01 4.25 -19.92
CA SER A 15 -40.63 2.87 -20.10
C SER A 15 -39.37 2.67 -19.27
N GLU A 16 -39.44 1.77 -18.29
CA GLU A 16 -38.25 1.21 -17.64
C GLU A 16 -37.46 0.46 -18.71
N ILE A 17 -36.54 1.18 -19.36
CA ILE A 17 -35.49 0.56 -20.14
C ILE A 17 -34.54 0.00 -19.10
N HIS A 18 -34.65 -1.30 -18.80
CA HIS A 18 -33.52 -2.06 -18.31
C HIS A 18 -32.44 -1.97 -19.39
N ALA A 19 -31.57 -0.98 -19.26
CA ALA A 19 -30.40 -0.84 -20.11
C ALA A 19 -29.48 -2.02 -19.82
N GLN A 20 -29.60 -3.07 -20.62
CA GLN A 20 -28.62 -4.14 -20.68
C GLN A 20 -27.33 -3.51 -21.26
N TRP A 21 -26.45 -3.05 -20.37
CA TRP A 21 -25.12 -2.51 -20.71
C TRP A 21 -24.40 -3.52 -21.63
N PRO A 22 -23.80 -3.11 -22.78
CA PRO A 22 -23.48 -4.04 -23.87
C PRO A 22 -22.13 -4.77 -23.68
N PHE A 23 -21.77 -5.19 -22.47
CA PHE A 23 -20.38 -5.53 -22.11
C PHE A 23 -20.07 -6.98 -21.75
N ARG A 24 -20.97 -7.95 -21.96
CA ARG A 24 -20.68 -9.35 -21.56
C ARG A 24 -19.46 -9.99 -22.26
N LYS A 25 -19.01 -9.47 -23.41
CA LYS A 25 -17.77 -9.91 -24.08
C LYS A 25 -16.52 -9.12 -23.71
N ASP A 26 -16.67 -7.87 -23.28
CA ASP A 26 -15.53 -7.04 -22.88
C ASP A 26 -15.18 -7.25 -21.40
N ILE A 27 -16.09 -7.82 -20.60
CA ILE A 27 -15.87 -8.06 -19.18
C ILE A 27 -14.69 -9.00 -18.90
N GLU A 28 -14.53 -10.07 -19.69
CA GLU A 28 -13.39 -10.98 -19.57
C GLU A 28 -12.08 -10.27 -19.89
N TRP A 29 -12.09 -9.34 -20.86
CA TRP A 29 -10.92 -8.53 -21.21
C TRP A 29 -10.50 -7.63 -20.04
N TYR A 30 -11.45 -6.98 -19.37
CA TYR A 30 -11.14 -6.18 -18.18
C TYR A 30 -10.72 -7.04 -16.98
N ARG A 31 -11.32 -8.21 -16.78
CA ARG A 31 -10.97 -9.10 -15.67
C ARG A 31 -9.60 -9.75 -15.82
N ASN A 32 -9.17 -10.05 -17.05
CA ASN A 32 -7.84 -10.60 -17.29
C ASN A 32 -6.71 -9.58 -17.08
N GLY A 33 -7.06 -8.29 -16.93
CA GLY A 33 -6.10 -7.23 -16.68
C GLY A 33 -5.17 -6.92 -17.86
N PRO A 34 -4.28 -5.93 -17.70
CA PRO A 34 -3.26 -5.57 -18.67
C PRO A 34 -2.24 -6.68 -18.92
N GLU A 35 -1.87 -6.82 -20.19
CA GLU A 35 -0.84 -7.76 -20.65
C GLU A 35 0.36 -7.00 -21.23
N LYS A 36 1.58 -7.53 -21.07
CA LYS A 36 2.82 -6.92 -21.59
C LYS A 36 2.77 -6.57 -23.09
N GLY A 37 2.05 -7.37 -23.88
CA GLY A 37 1.92 -7.19 -25.33
C GLY A 37 0.87 -6.16 -25.78
N TRP A 38 0.13 -5.55 -24.86
CA TRP A 38 -0.90 -4.57 -25.19
C TRP A 38 -0.32 -3.28 -25.76
N SER A 39 -1.07 -2.66 -26.68
CA SER A 39 -0.70 -1.33 -27.16
C SER A 39 -0.88 -0.29 -26.04
N GLN A 40 -0.20 0.85 -26.14
CA GLN A 40 -0.41 1.99 -25.22
C GLN A 40 -1.90 2.39 -25.14
N ARG A 41 -2.62 2.31 -26.27
CA ARG A 41 -4.05 2.60 -26.34
C ARG A 41 -4.89 1.62 -25.54
N ASP A 42 -4.50 0.35 -25.50
CA ASP A 42 -5.22 -0.69 -24.76
C ASP A 42 -4.99 -0.53 -23.25
N HIS A 43 -3.76 -0.25 -22.82
CA HIS A 43 -3.46 0.15 -21.44
C HIS A 43 -4.27 1.39 -21.03
N GLU A 44 -4.25 2.46 -21.82
CA GLU A 44 -5.06 3.65 -21.56
C GLU A 44 -6.56 3.35 -21.46
N ARG A 45 -7.07 2.46 -22.32
CA ARG A 45 -8.48 2.04 -22.29
C ARG A 45 -8.82 1.36 -20.97
N TYR A 46 -7.94 0.48 -20.49
CA TYR A 46 -8.09 -0.26 -19.25
C TYR A 46 -8.10 0.68 -18.03
N TYR A 47 -7.10 1.54 -17.88
CA TYR A 47 -7.04 2.46 -16.75
C TYR A 47 -8.19 3.48 -16.76
N ARG A 48 -8.61 3.97 -17.93
CA ARG A 48 -9.83 4.80 -18.02
C ARG A 48 -11.10 4.07 -17.61
N TRP A 49 -11.14 2.74 -17.75
CA TRP A 49 -12.28 1.95 -17.24
C TRP A 49 -12.20 1.83 -15.71
N ARG A 50 -11.03 1.51 -15.14
CA ARG A 50 -10.82 1.49 -13.69
C ARG A 50 -11.18 2.82 -13.04
N GLU A 51 -10.62 3.92 -13.55
CA GLU A 51 -10.90 5.27 -13.06
C GLU A 51 -12.39 5.62 -13.06
N ARG A 52 -13.15 5.17 -14.07
CA ARG A 52 -14.60 5.40 -14.12
C ARG A 52 -15.36 4.62 -13.06
N LEU A 53 -15.03 3.34 -12.86
CA LEU A 53 -15.65 2.53 -11.81
C LEU A 53 -15.35 3.12 -10.43
N GLU A 54 -14.10 3.51 -10.23
CA GLU A 54 -13.66 4.13 -8.99
C GLU A 54 -14.35 5.46 -8.71
N ALA A 55 -14.41 6.35 -9.70
CA ALA A 55 -15.11 7.63 -9.56
C ALA A 55 -16.62 7.43 -9.27
N SER A 56 -17.25 6.44 -9.90
CA SER A 56 -18.64 6.07 -9.59
C SER A 56 -18.78 5.57 -8.16
N ARG A 57 -17.89 4.69 -7.71
CA ARG A 57 -17.92 4.14 -6.35
C ARG A 57 -17.70 5.22 -5.29
N VAL A 58 -16.71 6.09 -5.46
CA VAL A 58 -16.47 7.23 -4.53
C VAL A 58 -17.67 8.18 -4.51
N ALA A 59 -18.31 8.45 -5.66
CA ALA A 59 -19.48 9.32 -5.72
C ALA A 59 -20.75 8.70 -5.10
N GLU A 60 -20.86 7.37 -5.12
CA GLU A 60 -21.98 6.62 -4.54
C GLU A 60 -21.74 6.25 -3.06
N SER A 61 -20.48 6.21 -2.64
CA SER A 61 -20.07 5.93 -1.27
C SER A 61 -20.58 7.01 -0.31
N GLN A 62 -21.07 6.56 0.84
CA GLN A 62 -21.34 7.45 1.99
C GLN A 62 -20.16 7.50 2.96
N ASP A 63 -19.13 6.69 2.69
CA ASP A 63 -17.91 6.63 3.48
C ASP A 63 -16.92 7.69 3.00
N ASN A 64 -16.75 8.72 3.82
CA ASN A 64 -15.83 9.84 3.56
C ASN A 64 -14.35 9.45 3.80
N GLN A 65 -14.06 8.25 4.31
CA GLN A 65 -12.69 7.75 4.42
C GLN A 65 -12.16 7.31 3.05
N ILE A 66 -13.00 6.77 2.17
CA ILE A 66 -12.55 6.27 0.87
C ILE A 66 -12.05 7.43 0.01
N LEU A 67 -10.79 7.36 -0.36
CA LEU A 67 -10.13 8.35 -1.19
C LEU A 67 -10.16 7.91 -2.66
N ARG A 68 -10.10 8.89 -3.56
CA ARG A 68 -9.85 8.63 -4.98
C ARG A 68 -8.46 8.01 -5.18
N ARG A 69 -8.27 7.29 -6.27
CA ARG A 69 -6.91 6.90 -6.68
C ARG A 69 -6.10 8.17 -7.00
N GLN A 70 -4.91 8.25 -6.43
CA GLN A 70 -3.93 9.31 -6.60
C GLN A 70 -2.60 8.67 -6.97
N LYS A 71 -1.73 9.49 -7.56
CA LYS A 71 -0.38 9.08 -7.90
C LYS A 71 0.63 10.15 -7.56
N ALA A 72 1.89 9.74 -7.44
CA ALA A 72 3.03 10.62 -7.44
C ALA A 72 4.13 10.04 -8.33
N ILE A 73 5.01 10.91 -8.81
CA ILE A 73 6.29 10.50 -9.38
C ILE A 73 7.33 10.87 -8.33
N ILE A 74 8.03 9.87 -7.80
CA ILE A 74 9.14 10.10 -6.89
C ILE A 74 10.45 10.07 -7.68
N ASN A 75 11.27 11.10 -7.48
CA ASN A 75 12.52 11.34 -8.19
C ASN A 75 13.53 12.13 -7.32
N GLY A 76 13.53 11.88 -6.01
CA GLY A 76 14.44 12.50 -5.05
C GLY A 76 15.89 12.03 -5.17
N ASN A 77 16.14 10.93 -5.90
CA ASN A 77 17.46 10.41 -6.19
C ASN A 77 17.60 9.95 -7.65
N LYS A 78 18.57 9.07 -7.98
CA LYS A 78 18.78 8.61 -9.36
C LYS A 78 17.71 7.67 -9.87
N ILE A 79 16.82 7.19 -9.00
CA ILE A 79 15.68 6.36 -9.39
C ILE A 79 14.46 7.26 -9.57
N THR A 80 13.79 7.11 -10.71
CA THR A 80 12.49 7.77 -10.98
C THR A 80 11.41 6.71 -11.11
N THR A 81 10.38 6.77 -10.28
CA THR A 81 9.25 5.85 -10.37
C THR A 81 7.90 6.52 -10.13
N GLU A 82 6.87 6.06 -10.85
CA GLU A 82 5.48 6.33 -10.49
C GLU A 82 5.08 5.44 -9.33
N ILE A 83 4.29 5.98 -8.41
CA ILE A 83 3.68 5.25 -7.30
C ILE A 83 2.20 5.60 -7.22
N TRP A 84 1.41 4.65 -6.74
CA TRP A 84 -0.03 4.80 -6.60
C TRP A 84 -0.47 4.56 -5.15
N ASN A 85 -1.49 5.30 -4.71
CA ASN A 85 -2.01 5.22 -3.34
C ASN A 85 -2.81 3.94 -3.07
N TYR A 86 -2.55 2.87 -3.83
CA TYR A 86 -3.13 1.55 -3.62
C TYR A 86 -2.03 0.50 -3.52
N GLY A 87 -0.82 0.91 -3.14
CA GLY A 87 0.34 0.04 -2.92
C GLY A 87 1.19 -0.21 -4.16
N SER A 88 0.66 0.01 -5.37
CA SER A 88 1.40 -0.25 -6.62
C SER A 88 2.55 0.75 -6.86
N ILE A 89 3.72 0.21 -7.19
CA ILE A 89 4.94 0.90 -7.61
C ILE A 89 5.14 0.55 -9.09
N SER A 90 5.20 1.57 -9.95
CA SER A 90 4.98 1.46 -11.39
C SER A 90 3.56 1.03 -11.75
N SER A 91 3.31 0.76 -13.02
CA SER A 91 2.04 0.24 -13.52
C SER A 91 2.22 -0.47 -14.87
N PRO A 92 1.44 -1.52 -15.16
CA PRO A 92 1.44 -2.18 -16.45
C PRO A 92 1.27 -1.21 -17.63
N GLY A 93 2.23 -1.20 -18.54
CA GLY A 93 2.25 -0.32 -19.72
C GLY A 93 2.91 1.04 -19.49
N ASN A 94 3.43 1.29 -18.28
CA ASN A 94 4.36 2.38 -18.02
C ASN A 94 5.72 2.05 -18.63
N HIS A 95 6.29 2.99 -19.37
CA HIS A 95 7.59 2.87 -20.03
C HIS A 95 8.45 4.11 -19.82
N VAL A 96 8.05 4.96 -18.87
CA VAL A 96 8.64 6.29 -18.65
C VAL A 96 9.11 6.45 -17.21
N THR A 97 8.45 5.79 -16.27
CA THR A 97 8.68 5.89 -14.82
C THR A 97 8.53 4.51 -14.16
N ASP A 98 8.95 3.47 -14.87
CA ASP A 98 8.88 2.06 -14.51
C ASP A 98 10.13 1.61 -13.72
N ILE A 99 10.36 2.29 -12.59
CA ILE A 99 11.57 2.18 -11.75
C ILE A 99 12.80 2.46 -12.62
N VAL A 100 12.91 3.71 -13.09
CA VAL A 100 13.95 4.11 -14.02
C VAL A 100 15.24 4.44 -13.28
N TRP A 101 16.31 3.71 -13.56
CA TRP A 101 17.66 3.96 -13.05
C TRP A 101 18.66 4.04 -14.20
N GLU A 102 19.56 5.04 -14.19
CA GLU A 102 20.51 5.30 -15.29
C GLU A 102 19.83 5.35 -16.68
N GLY A 103 18.56 5.78 -16.71
CA GLY A 103 17.72 5.88 -17.90
C GLY A 103 17.31 4.55 -18.52
N LEU A 104 17.27 3.46 -17.77
CA LEU A 104 16.64 2.19 -18.13
C LEU A 104 15.52 1.89 -17.13
N GLY A 105 14.41 1.29 -17.58
CA GLY A 105 13.37 0.77 -16.69
C GLY A 105 13.80 -0.57 -16.08
N TYR A 106 13.33 -0.86 -14.86
CA TYR A 106 13.70 -2.08 -14.11
C TYR A 106 12.49 -2.82 -13.53
N GLY A 107 11.27 -2.27 -13.57
CA GLY A 107 10.12 -2.93 -12.96
C GLY A 107 8.79 -2.59 -13.61
N TYR A 108 8.07 -3.63 -14.03
CA TYR A 108 6.75 -3.50 -14.64
C TYR A 108 5.71 -2.99 -13.66
N GLU A 109 5.62 -3.66 -12.52
CA GLU A 109 4.72 -3.40 -11.42
C GLU A 109 5.24 -4.15 -10.20
N PHE A 110 5.27 -3.47 -9.05
CA PHE A 110 5.63 -4.02 -7.75
C PHE A 110 4.60 -3.56 -6.73
N GLY A 111 4.42 -4.30 -5.64
CA GLY A 111 3.55 -3.85 -4.56
C GLY A 111 3.46 -4.86 -3.41
N PRO A 112 3.13 -4.36 -2.21
CA PRO A 112 2.96 -5.21 -1.05
C PRO A 112 1.65 -6.00 -1.15
N PHE A 113 1.68 -7.21 -0.63
CA PHE A 113 0.50 -8.00 -0.34
C PHE A 113 0.56 -8.54 1.07
N ILE A 114 -0.62 -8.78 1.64
CA ILE A 114 -0.75 -9.47 2.92
C ILE A 114 -1.71 -10.62 2.72
N CYS A 115 -1.37 -11.79 3.25
CA CYS A 115 -2.30 -12.89 3.30
C CYS A 115 -2.42 -13.50 4.69
N ALA A 116 -3.58 -14.06 4.98
CA ALA A 116 -3.84 -14.80 6.20
C ALA A 116 -4.89 -15.88 5.96
N GLU A 117 -4.85 -16.92 6.78
CA GLU A 117 -5.90 -17.94 6.78
C GLU A 117 -7.04 -17.52 7.70
N VAL A 118 -8.26 -17.46 7.16
CA VAL A 118 -9.46 -17.06 7.92
C VAL A 118 -10.58 -18.08 7.77
N GLN A 119 -11.41 -18.20 8.81
CA GLN A 119 -12.62 -18.99 8.77
C GLN A 119 -13.70 -18.25 7.95
N VAL A 120 -14.25 -18.91 6.93
CA VAL A 120 -15.30 -18.35 6.06
C VAL A 120 -16.66 -19.02 6.31
N ASN A 121 -17.73 -18.27 6.03
CA ASN A 121 -19.09 -18.73 6.30
C ASN A 121 -19.61 -19.80 5.34
N SER A 122 -18.99 -19.97 4.17
CA SER A 122 -19.47 -20.90 3.16
C SER A 122 -18.38 -21.38 2.21
N SER A 123 -18.66 -22.47 1.50
CA SER A 123 -17.83 -23.01 0.42
C SER A 123 -18.15 -22.38 -0.95
N LYS A 124 -18.67 -21.14 -0.97
CA LYS A 124 -19.11 -20.52 -2.23
C LYS A 124 -17.95 -20.09 -3.13
N HIS A 125 -16.84 -19.67 -2.53
CA HIS A 125 -15.61 -19.38 -3.27
C HIS A 125 -14.90 -20.68 -3.64
N ASN A 126 -14.25 -20.71 -4.81
CA ASN A 126 -13.55 -21.91 -5.27
C ASN A 126 -12.32 -22.23 -4.42
N ASP A 127 -11.71 -21.19 -3.83
CA ASP A 127 -10.51 -21.30 -3.00
C ASP A 127 -10.84 -21.57 -1.52
N ALA A 128 -12.14 -21.69 -1.18
CA ALA A 128 -12.55 -22.12 0.15
C ALA A 128 -12.34 -23.64 0.33
N TYR A 129 -11.66 -24.05 1.40
CA TYR A 129 -11.36 -25.44 1.71
C TYR A 129 -11.85 -25.86 3.10
N PRO A 130 -12.23 -27.14 3.30
CA PRO A 130 -12.71 -27.62 4.58
C PRO A 130 -11.58 -28.09 5.50
N LYS A 131 -11.66 -27.74 6.79
CA LYS A 131 -10.95 -28.42 7.88
C LYS A 131 -11.95 -29.23 8.70
N ILE A 132 -11.62 -30.50 8.93
CA ILE A 132 -12.48 -31.43 9.67
C ILE A 132 -11.86 -31.68 11.04
N ASP A 133 -12.62 -31.42 12.09
CA ASP A 133 -12.17 -31.64 13.46
C ASP A 133 -12.22 -33.13 13.87
N ASN A 134 -11.72 -33.45 15.07
CA ASN A 134 -11.75 -34.82 15.61
C ASN A 134 -13.16 -35.37 15.86
N SER A 135 -14.17 -34.49 15.90
CA SER A 135 -15.59 -34.84 16.07
C SER A 135 -16.29 -35.12 14.74
N GLY A 136 -15.63 -34.83 13.61
CA GLY A 136 -16.17 -34.92 12.26
C GLY A 136 -16.93 -33.67 11.81
N ASP A 137 -16.88 -32.56 12.56
CA ASP A 137 -17.45 -31.28 12.18
C ASP A 137 -16.58 -30.58 11.14
N THR A 138 -17.21 -29.92 10.17
CA THR A 138 -16.53 -29.28 9.04
C THR A 138 -16.62 -27.78 9.17
N THR A 139 -15.47 -27.12 9.24
CA THR A 139 -15.34 -25.66 9.19
C THR A 139 -14.65 -25.28 7.88
N TRP A 140 -15.12 -24.21 7.24
CA TRP A 140 -14.56 -23.72 5.98
C TRP A 140 -13.55 -22.61 6.25
N TYR A 141 -12.43 -22.68 5.53
CA TYR A 141 -11.35 -21.70 5.58
C TYR A 141 -11.04 -21.19 4.19
N ALA A 142 -10.47 -20.02 4.10
CA ALA A 142 -9.87 -19.46 2.90
C ALA A 142 -8.56 -18.78 3.27
N ARG A 143 -7.64 -18.71 2.30
CA ARG A 143 -6.43 -17.89 2.38
C ARG A 143 -6.75 -16.62 1.61
N VAL A 144 -7.02 -15.55 2.35
CA VAL A 144 -7.39 -14.28 1.74
C VAL A 144 -6.11 -13.53 1.46
N ILE A 145 -5.98 -12.98 0.26
CA ILE A 145 -4.89 -12.08 -0.12
C ILE A 145 -5.48 -10.69 -0.32
N SER A 146 -4.80 -9.69 0.21
CA SER A 146 -5.09 -8.30 -0.09
C SER A 146 -3.86 -7.71 -0.78
N ASP A 147 -4.07 -7.14 -1.96
CA ASP A 147 -3.03 -6.54 -2.79
C ASP A 147 -3.57 -5.33 -3.59
N GLY A 148 -2.73 -4.70 -4.40
CA GLY A 148 -3.11 -3.56 -5.24
C GLY A 148 -2.66 -3.67 -6.70
N LEU A 149 -2.18 -4.83 -7.11
CA LEU A 149 -1.58 -5.07 -8.40
C LEU A 149 -2.63 -5.30 -9.48
N THR A 150 -2.22 -5.06 -10.72
CA THR A 150 -3.10 -5.15 -11.88
C THR A 150 -2.56 -6.02 -13.00
N SER A 151 -1.26 -6.27 -13.01
CA SER A 151 -0.60 -7.19 -13.94
C SER A 151 -1.25 -8.57 -13.91
N LEU A 152 -1.57 -9.09 -15.10
CA LEU A 152 -2.24 -10.40 -15.28
C LEU A 152 -3.65 -10.52 -14.64
N GLY A 153 -4.25 -9.38 -14.26
CA GLY A 153 -5.57 -9.29 -13.67
C GLY A 153 -5.50 -9.14 -12.16
N GLY A 154 -5.81 -7.93 -11.69
CA GLY A 154 -6.11 -7.71 -10.27
C GLY A 154 -7.39 -8.43 -9.84
N GLU A 155 -7.64 -8.49 -8.54
CA GLU A 155 -8.87 -9.10 -8.04
C GLU A 155 -10.07 -8.19 -8.32
N VAL A 156 -11.03 -8.74 -9.06
CA VAL A 156 -12.22 -8.01 -9.51
C VAL A 156 -13.45 -8.90 -9.33
N SER A 157 -14.55 -8.28 -8.92
CA SER A 157 -15.86 -8.93 -8.81
C SER A 157 -16.22 -9.74 -10.05
N PRO A 158 -16.99 -10.84 -9.92
CA PRO A 158 -17.41 -11.66 -11.06
C PRO A 158 -18.11 -10.87 -12.18
N ASP A 159 -18.76 -9.76 -11.84
CA ASP A 159 -19.44 -8.85 -12.76
C ASP A 159 -18.57 -7.66 -13.23
N GLY A 160 -17.31 -7.58 -12.81
CA GLY A 160 -16.35 -6.61 -13.32
C GLY A 160 -16.62 -5.17 -12.87
N THR A 161 -17.19 -4.97 -11.68
CA THR A 161 -17.63 -3.64 -11.21
C THR A 161 -16.94 -3.18 -9.95
N GLU A 162 -16.39 -4.09 -9.14
CA GLU A 162 -15.66 -3.77 -7.91
C GLU A 162 -14.26 -4.39 -7.97
N PHE A 163 -13.26 -3.66 -7.46
CA PHE A 163 -11.92 -4.18 -7.20
C PHE A 163 -11.87 -4.68 -5.75
N TYR A 164 -11.26 -5.84 -5.57
CA TYR A 164 -10.99 -6.42 -4.26
C TYR A 164 -9.49 -6.22 -4.01
N GLY A 165 -9.12 -5.61 -2.90
CA GLY A 165 -7.73 -5.22 -2.65
C GLY A 165 -7.63 -3.91 -1.87
N TRP A 166 -6.46 -3.28 -1.96
CA TRP A 166 -6.13 -2.06 -1.23
C TRP A 166 -6.97 -0.87 -1.65
N GLU A 167 -7.47 -0.14 -0.67
CA GLU A 167 -8.26 1.08 -0.81
C GLU A 167 -7.59 2.25 -0.11
N PRO A 168 -7.28 3.35 -0.82
CA PRO A 168 -6.70 4.52 -0.18
C PRO A 168 -7.67 5.17 0.78
N LEU A 169 -7.13 5.60 1.91
CA LEU A 169 -7.86 6.28 2.95
C LEU A 169 -7.47 7.76 3.02
N ALA A 170 -8.47 8.62 3.15
CA ALA A 170 -8.32 10.04 3.44
C ALA A 170 -8.26 10.32 4.95
N TRP A 171 -8.82 9.41 5.77
CA TRP A 171 -8.98 9.58 7.21
C TRP A 171 -8.92 8.24 7.93
N ASN A 172 -8.46 8.27 9.18
CA ASN A 172 -8.60 7.17 10.13
C ASN A 172 -10.08 6.91 10.50
N ASP A 173 -10.36 5.78 11.16
CA ASP A 173 -11.72 5.29 11.45
C ASP A 173 -12.57 6.23 12.33
N ASN A 174 -11.95 7.10 13.13
CA ASN A 174 -12.67 8.08 13.96
C ASN A 174 -12.74 9.48 13.32
N PHE A 175 -12.24 9.65 12.09
CA PHE A 175 -12.21 10.92 11.34
C PHE A 175 -11.45 12.06 12.04
N MET A 176 -10.49 11.74 12.91
CA MET A 176 -9.68 12.74 13.63
C MET A 176 -8.32 13.00 12.99
N VAL A 177 -7.77 12.00 12.28
CA VAL A 177 -6.44 12.07 11.65
C VAL A 177 -6.64 12.00 10.13
N PRO A 178 -6.38 13.09 9.39
CA PRO A 178 -6.38 13.04 7.94
C PRO A 178 -5.06 12.48 7.41
N TYR A 179 -5.17 11.51 6.53
CA TYR A 179 -4.03 10.91 5.84
C TYR A 179 -3.73 11.59 4.50
N ALA A 180 -4.75 12.14 3.82
CA ALA A 180 -4.59 12.76 2.51
C ALA A 180 -5.68 13.81 2.23
N ASP A 181 -5.44 14.71 1.28
CA ASP A 181 -6.44 15.67 0.82
C ASP A 181 -7.35 15.05 -0.25
N PRO A 182 -8.67 14.88 -0.01
CA PRO A 182 -9.61 14.36 -0.99
C PRO A 182 -9.75 15.21 -2.26
N LEU A 183 -9.39 16.49 -2.19
CA LEU A 183 -9.44 17.41 -3.33
C LEU A 183 -8.18 17.31 -4.20
N SER A 184 -7.08 16.81 -3.65
CA SER A 184 -5.85 16.65 -4.41
C SER A 184 -5.94 15.48 -5.39
N ALA A 185 -5.25 15.62 -6.52
CA ALA A 185 -5.06 14.53 -7.48
C ALA A 185 -3.79 13.72 -7.22
N ASN A 186 -2.93 14.19 -6.32
CA ASN A 186 -1.60 13.65 -6.11
C ASN A 186 -1.48 13.09 -4.69
N ILE A 187 -0.61 12.09 -4.56
CA ILE A 187 -0.18 11.63 -3.24
C ILE A 187 0.64 12.74 -2.58
N PRO A 188 0.49 12.98 -1.26
CA PRO A 188 1.37 13.88 -0.54
C PRO A 188 2.86 13.56 -0.76
N THR A 189 3.64 14.58 -1.06
CA THR A 189 5.11 14.52 -1.02
C THR A 189 5.67 15.61 -0.12
N SER A 190 6.78 15.31 0.58
CA SER A 190 7.38 16.20 1.58
C SER A 190 7.88 17.53 1.01
N ASN A 191 8.09 17.61 -0.30
CA ASN A 191 8.61 18.78 -1.00
C ASN A 191 7.57 19.46 -1.91
N ASP A 192 6.29 19.11 -1.80
CA ASP A 192 5.26 19.74 -2.61
C ASP A 192 5.13 21.24 -2.26
N LEU A 193 4.61 22.01 -3.22
CA LEU A 193 4.51 23.45 -3.11
C LEU A 193 3.06 23.88 -2.94
N ASP A 194 2.86 24.97 -2.19
CA ASP A 194 1.61 25.73 -2.18
C ASP A 194 1.56 26.58 -3.47
N ARG A 195 0.84 26.09 -4.50
CA ARG A 195 0.74 26.79 -5.79
C ARG A 195 -0.50 27.66 -5.87
N ASP A 196 -1.54 27.34 -5.11
CA ASP A 196 -2.80 28.09 -5.13
C ASP A 196 -2.88 29.19 -4.04
N GLY A 197 -1.93 29.20 -3.11
CA GLY A 197 -1.74 30.20 -2.07
C GLY A 197 -2.69 30.05 -0.89
N ASP A 198 -3.21 28.84 -0.64
CA ASP A 198 -4.12 28.55 0.46
C ASP A 198 -3.43 28.35 1.82
N GLY A 199 -2.09 28.33 1.82
CA GLY A 199 -1.24 28.25 3.01
C GLY A 199 -0.69 26.86 3.30
N LYS A 200 -1.05 25.81 2.54
CA LYS A 200 -0.47 24.47 2.66
C LYS A 200 0.02 23.98 1.29
N PRO A 201 0.96 23.02 1.23
CA PRO A 201 1.26 22.35 -0.04
C PRO A 201 0.02 21.71 -0.67
N ASP A 202 -0.10 21.77 -2.00
CA ASP A 202 -1.33 21.42 -2.72
C ASP A 202 -1.79 19.96 -2.49
N SER A 203 -0.85 19.04 -2.21
CA SER A 203 -1.14 17.64 -1.91
C SER A 203 -1.44 17.33 -0.44
N TRP A 204 -1.11 18.24 0.48
CA TRP A 204 -1.24 17.99 1.91
C TRP A 204 -2.67 18.28 2.38
N PRO A 205 -3.23 17.52 3.35
CA PRO A 205 -4.50 17.87 3.98
C PRO A 205 -4.36 19.02 4.99
N PHE A 206 -5.45 19.75 5.22
CA PHE A 206 -5.49 20.83 6.21
C PHE A 206 -5.24 20.38 7.66
N GLY A 207 -5.46 19.10 8.00
CA GLY A 207 -5.27 18.63 9.37
C GLY A 207 -3.81 18.33 9.75
N TRP A 208 -2.85 18.62 8.86
CA TRP A 208 -1.41 18.62 9.17
C TRP A 208 -0.89 19.98 9.68
N TYR A 209 -1.80 20.89 10.04
CA TYR A 209 -1.44 22.11 10.76
C TYR A 209 -1.00 21.78 12.19
N ASN A 210 0.22 22.14 12.56
CA ASN A 210 0.71 22.01 13.93
C ASN A 210 0.44 23.32 14.69
N GLU A 211 -0.31 23.21 15.79
CA GLU A 211 -0.70 24.35 16.60
C GLU A 211 0.44 24.94 17.44
N ASN A 212 1.47 24.18 17.80
CA ASN A 212 2.62 24.70 18.56
C ASN A 212 3.56 25.49 17.64
N LEU A 213 3.84 24.93 16.46
CA LEU A 213 4.71 25.53 15.44
C LEU A 213 4.02 26.62 14.61
N LYS A 214 2.69 26.66 14.62
CA LYS A 214 1.85 27.59 13.84
C LYS A 214 2.06 27.49 12.34
N ASP A 215 2.36 26.30 11.85
CA ASP A 215 2.63 26.02 10.43
C ASP A 215 2.06 24.66 10.00
N TYR A 216 1.90 24.46 8.69
CA TYR A 216 1.66 23.14 8.14
C TYR A 216 2.98 22.40 8.05
N VAL A 217 3.03 21.22 8.68
CA VAL A 217 4.26 20.47 8.82
C VAL A 217 4.07 19.06 8.30
N TRP A 218 5.13 18.53 7.68
CA TRP A 218 5.14 17.14 7.23
C TRP A 218 5.05 16.21 8.44
N PRO A 219 4.18 15.18 8.43
CA PRO A 219 4.08 14.19 9.50
C PRO A 219 5.27 13.22 9.40
N GLY A 220 6.47 13.67 9.73
CA GLY A 220 7.68 12.83 9.66
C GLY A 220 7.64 11.71 10.69
N ALA A 221 8.10 10.51 10.30
CA ALA A 221 8.02 9.31 11.14
C ALA A 221 8.82 9.40 12.46
N LEU A 222 9.90 10.19 12.48
CA LEU A 222 10.74 10.38 13.68
C LEU A 222 10.52 11.73 14.38
N ARG A 223 9.91 12.69 13.69
CA ARG A 223 9.65 14.05 14.19
C ARG A 223 8.75 14.81 13.25
N GLN A 224 7.87 15.65 13.79
CA GLN A 224 7.09 16.57 12.97
C GLN A 224 7.97 17.59 12.23
N GLY A 225 7.54 17.97 11.03
CA GLY A 225 8.16 19.04 10.25
C GLY A 225 9.46 18.68 9.54
N ALA A 226 9.89 17.43 9.59
CA ALA A 226 11.03 16.95 8.82
C ALA A 226 10.67 15.73 7.99
N SER A 227 11.10 15.73 6.73
CA SER A 227 11.37 14.48 6.03
C SER A 227 12.72 13.97 6.47
N ASN A 228 12.83 12.68 6.75
CA ASN A 228 14.12 12.03 7.00
C ASN A 228 14.96 11.87 5.73
N SER A 229 14.43 12.29 4.57
CA SER A 229 14.99 12.11 3.23
C SER A 229 14.87 13.37 2.35
N ASP A 230 15.49 13.35 1.17
CA ASP A 230 15.36 14.42 0.18
C ASP A 230 13.97 14.45 -0.48
N LEU A 231 13.31 13.28 -0.54
CA LEU A 231 11.92 13.14 -0.97
C LEU A 231 11.24 11.99 -0.21
N GLU A 232 10.16 12.32 0.48
CA GLU A 232 9.26 11.34 1.09
C GLU A 232 7.87 11.45 0.47
N SER A 233 7.18 10.32 0.33
CA SER A 233 5.76 10.27 0.02
C SER A 233 5.01 9.42 1.03
N PHE A 234 3.77 9.79 1.34
CA PHE A 234 2.96 9.18 2.38
C PHE A 234 1.54 8.92 1.88
N PHE A 235 1.00 7.74 2.17
CA PHE A 235 -0.42 7.41 2.01
C PHE A 235 -0.80 6.22 2.89
N VAL A 236 -2.10 6.03 3.12
CA VAL A 236 -2.63 4.91 3.89
C VAL A 236 -3.62 4.13 3.03
N VAL A 237 -3.60 2.81 3.15
CA VAL A 237 -4.56 1.90 2.50
C VAL A 237 -5.17 0.92 3.50
N ASP A 238 -6.38 0.43 3.23
CA ASP A 238 -6.92 -0.75 3.90
C ASP A 238 -7.60 -1.71 2.91
N ASP A 239 -8.05 -2.87 3.36
CA ASP A 239 -8.71 -3.87 2.51
C ASP A 239 -10.23 -3.94 2.67
N ARG A 240 -10.88 -2.86 3.12
CA ARG A 240 -12.32 -2.87 3.45
C ARG A 240 -13.21 -3.31 2.29
N SER A 241 -12.77 -3.11 1.05
CA SER A 241 -13.50 -3.50 -0.16
C SER A 241 -13.09 -4.84 -0.73
N ASN A 242 -12.20 -5.60 -0.09
CA ASN A 242 -11.93 -6.97 -0.49
C ASN A 242 -13.14 -7.86 -0.11
N LYS A 243 -14.04 -8.06 -1.08
CA LYS A 243 -15.25 -8.86 -0.91
C LYS A 243 -15.17 -10.21 -1.61
N GLU A 244 -13.97 -10.68 -1.92
CA GLU A 244 -13.78 -11.97 -2.58
C GLU A 244 -14.38 -13.11 -1.75
N PHE A 245 -14.20 -13.05 -0.44
CA PHE A 245 -14.66 -14.05 0.50
C PHE A 245 -15.78 -13.54 1.41
N GLU A 246 -16.68 -14.44 1.83
CA GLU A 246 -17.71 -14.16 2.84
C GLU A 246 -17.12 -14.15 4.27
N TYR A 247 -16.07 -13.36 4.45
CA TYR A 247 -15.41 -13.07 5.72
C TYR A 247 -15.78 -11.64 6.17
N TYR A 248 -16.04 -11.47 7.46
CA TYR A 248 -16.52 -10.24 8.07
C TYR A 248 -15.71 -9.97 9.34
N PRO A 249 -14.56 -9.29 9.25
CA PRO A 249 -13.67 -9.07 10.39
C PRO A 249 -14.34 -8.21 11.49
N PHE A 250 -15.23 -7.29 11.13
CA PHE A 250 -15.90 -6.39 12.07
C PHE A 250 -17.35 -6.81 12.34
N SER A 251 -17.63 -7.35 13.52
CA SER A 251 -19.00 -7.75 13.89
C SER A 251 -20.00 -6.59 13.96
N SER A 252 -19.52 -5.36 14.19
CA SER A 252 -20.34 -4.14 14.27
C SER A 252 -20.56 -3.46 12.93
N ASP A 253 -19.78 -3.80 11.90
CA ASP A 253 -19.85 -3.20 10.57
C ASP A 253 -19.53 -4.25 9.50
N THR A 254 -20.58 -4.89 8.99
CA THR A 254 -20.45 -5.91 7.95
C THR A 254 -20.21 -5.33 6.55
N THR A 255 -20.12 -4.01 6.41
CA THR A 255 -19.79 -3.38 5.11
C THR A 255 -18.29 -3.41 4.83
N ARG A 256 -17.47 -3.55 5.89
CA ARG A 256 -16.03 -3.79 5.83
C ARG A 256 -15.76 -5.28 5.77
N GLN A 257 -15.15 -5.72 4.68
CA GLN A 257 -14.66 -7.09 4.48
C GLN A 257 -13.12 -7.07 4.45
N GLY A 258 -12.49 -7.96 3.70
CA GLY A 258 -11.04 -8.18 3.76
C GLY A 258 -10.58 -8.76 5.09
N LEU A 259 -9.27 -8.79 5.30
CA LEU A 259 -8.63 -9.19 6.55
C LEU A 259 -8.84 -8.17 7.68
N GLY A 260 -9.21 -6.93 7.36
CA GLY A 260 -9.34 -5.83 8.32
C GLY A 260 -7.99 -5.17 8.63
N ILE A 261 -7.11 -5.15 7.64
CA ILE A 261 -5.74 -4.63 7.74
C ILE A 261 -5.69 -3.21 7.18
N GLU A 262 -5.04 -2.31 7.92
CA GLU A 262 -4.63 -0.98 7.47
C GLU A 262 -3.10 -0.95 7.32
N ILE A 263 -2.60 -0.31 6.26
CA ILE A 263 -1.17 -0.13 6.00
C ILE A 263 -0.88 1.35 5.82
N GLU A 264 0.01 1.90 6.65
CA GLU A 264 0.65 3.18 6.39
C GLU A 264 1.89 2.96 5.52
N CYS A 265 1.94 3.62 4.37
CA CYS A 265 3.01 3.50 3.39
C CYS A 265 3.85 4.77 3.36
N ARG A 266 5.16 4.65 3.60
CA ARG A 266 6.13 5.75 3.50
C ARG A 266 7.28 5.38 2.60
N TYR A 267 7.48 6.16 1.54
CA TYR A 267 8.51 5.91 0.54
C TYR A 267 9.55 7.03 0.56
N TYR A 268 10.82 6.67 0.68
CA TYR A 268 11.93 7.61 0.87
C TYR A 268 12.97 7.49 -0.24
N GLN A 269 13.51 8.64 -0.66
CA GLN A 269 14.66 8.73 -1.54
C GLN A 269 15.68 9.75 -1.02
N TRP A 270 16.93 9.33 -0.92
CA TRP A 270 18.07 10.18 -0.54
C TRP A 270 18.98 10.43 -1.73
N ALA A 271 19.39 11.67 -1.94
CA ALA A 271 20.41 12.06 -2.92
C ALA A 271 21.85 11.89 -2.39
N ASN A 272 22.01 11.31 -1.20
CA ASN A 272 23.32 10.98 -0.63
C ASN A 272 24.01 9.91 -1.50
N PRO A 273 25.31 10.06 -1.88
CA PRO A 273 26.03 9.07 -2.67
C PRO A 273 26.02 7.62 -2.15
N LEU A 274 25.72 7.41 -0.86
CA LEU A 274 25.59 6.07 -0.26
C LEU A 274 24.20 5.44 -0.44
N ALA A 275 23.19 6.23 -0.84
CA ALA A 275 21.78 5.83 -0.92
C ALA A 275 21.07 6.32 -2.20
N GLU A 276 21.77 7.01 -3.10
CA GLU A 276 21.21 7.64 -4.30
C GLU A 276 20.70 6.65 -5.36
N ASP A 277 20.99 5.37 -5.16
CA ASP A 277 20.58 4.23 -6.00
C ASP A 277 19.60 3.29 -5.26
N ILE A 278 18.93 3.75 -4.20
CA ILE A 278 18.01 2.95 -3.36
C ILE A 278 16.70 3.69 -3.12
N ILE A 279 15.57 2.99 -3.17
CA ILE A 279 14.29 3.48 -2.62
C ILE A 279 14.04 2.69 -1.33
N PHE A 280 13.73 3.38 -0.24
CA PHE A 280 13.32 2.73 1.00
C PHE A 280 11.82 2.80 1.14
N LEU A 281 11.20 1.67 1.49
CA LEU A 281 9.76 1.51 1.61
C LEU A 281 9.48 1.03 3.04
N ILE A 282 8.71 1.81 3.79
CA ILE A 282 8.27 1.46 5.13
C ILE A 282 6.76 1.17 5.07
N TYR A 283 6.37 0.03 5.61
CA TYR A 283 4.99 -0.43 5.69
C TYR A 283 4.64 -0.68 7.16
N LYS A 284 3.85 0.22 7.76
CA LYS A 284 3.31 0.00 9.10
C LYS A 284 1.98 -0.72 8.98
N VAL A 285 1.93 -1.98 9.37
CA VAL A 285 0.76 -2.85 9.21
C VAL A 285 0.00 -2.95 10.53
N THR A 286 -1.29 -2.65 10.50
CA THR A 286 -2.16 -2.73 11.69
C THR A 286 -3.36 -3.64 11.41
N ASN A 287 -3.60 -4.62 12.29
CA ASN A 287 -4.89 -5.30 12.35
C ASN A 287 -5.91 -4.39 13.08
N LYS A 288 -6.81 -3.77 12.32
CA LYS A 288 -7.87 -2.92 12.88
C LYS A 288 -9.05 -3.74 13.39
N SER A 289 -9.13 -5.00 13.01
CA SER A 289 -10.24 -5.87 13.37
C SER A 289 -10.13 -6.36 14.82
N PRO A 290 -11.27 -6.69 15.47
CA PRO A 290 -11.25 -7.35 16.78
C PRO A 290 -10.93 -8.85 16.71
N GLN A 291 -10.56 -9.39 15.54
CA GLN A 291 -10.27 -10.81 15.34
C GLN A 291 -8.78 -11.01 15.13
N ASP A 292 -8.20 -11.98 15.83
CA ASP A 292 -6.80 -12.36 15.61
C ASP A 292 -6.66 -13.04 14.25
N LEU A 293 -5.66 -12.62 13.49
CA LEU A 293 -5.25 -13.27 12.25
C LEU A 293 -4.12 -14.25 12.56
N ASN A 294 -4.16 -15.42 11.94
CA ASN A 294 -3.16 -16.47 12.11
C ASN A 294 -2.49 -16.74 10.77
N GLU A 295 -1.24 -17.24 10.81
CA GLU A 295 -0.45 -17.53 9.60
C GLU A 295 -0.35 -16.32 8.66
N VAL A 296 -0.12 -15.13 9.24
CA VAL A 296 -0.04 -13.87 8.49
C VAL A 296 1.29 -13.81 7.75
N ILE A 297 1.23 -13.51 6.46
CA ILE A 297 2.40 -13.31 5.60
C ILE A 297 2.33 -11.89 5.04
N PHE A 298 3.42 -11.14 5.23
CA PHE A 298 3.69 -9.92 4.47
C PHE A 298 4.65 -10.27 3.33
N GLY A 299 4.33 -9.85 2.11
CA GLY A 299 5.16 -10.14 0.95
C GLY A 299 5.22 -8.99 -0.05
N MET A 300 6.25 -9.02 -0.88
CA MET A 300 6.38 -8.15 -2.05
C MET A 300 6.21 -9.00 -3.29
N TRP A 301 5.27 -8.62 -4.14
CA TRP A 301 5.14 -9.19 -5.47
C TRP A 301 5.64 -8.20 -6.49
N GLY A 302 6.36 -8.70 -7.51
CA GLY A 302 6.70 -7.86 -8.63
C GLY A 302 7.30 -8.60 -9.80
N ASP A 303 7.29 -7.92 -10.94
CA ASP A 303 7.81 -8.38 -12.22
C ASP A 303 8.99 -7.50 -12.62
N PRO A 304 10.23 -7.93 -12.32
CA PRO A 304 11.43 -7.21 -12.74
C PRO A 304 11.50 -7.18 -14.27
N HIS A 305 11.82 -6.02 -14.84
CA HIS A 305 12.04 -5.77 -16.27
C HIS A 305 13.45 -5.23 -16.47
N VAL A 306 14.46 -6.02 -16.11
CA VAL A 306 15.84 -5.55 -16.10
C VAL A 306 16.30 -5.36 -17.55
N GLY A 307 16.70 -4.14 -17.91
CA GLY A 307 17.06 -3.83 -19.30
C GLY A 307 15.93 -3.24 -20.14
N GLY A 308 14.72 -3.17 -19.59
CA GLY A 308 13.62 -2.37 -20.11
C GLY A 308 12.40 -3.16 -20.60
N PRO A 309 11.31 -2.46 -20.92
CA PRO A 309 10.01 -3.06 -21.22
C PRO A 309 9.95 -3.95 -22.47
N ALA A 310 10.95 -3.93 -23.36
CA ALA A 310 11.04 -4.79 -24.53
C ALA A 310 12.12 -5.89 -24.45
N ASN A 311 12.92 -5.94 -23.39
CA ASN A 311 14.02 -6.89 -23.15
C ASN A 311 13.93 -7.45 -21.72
N TRP A 312 12.83 -8.15 -21.43
CA TRP A 312 12.55 -8.74 -20.11
C TRP A 312 12.54 -10.27 -20.13
N GLN A 313 12.64 -10.89 -21.32
CA GLN A 313 12.37 -12.31 -21.52
C GLN A 313 13.45 -13.22 -20.93
N ASP A 314 14.62 -12.67 -20.68
CA ASP A 314 15.82 -13.31 -20.14
C ASP A 314 16.21 -12.76 -18.77
N ASP A 315 15.27 -12.10 -18.09
CA ASP A 315 15.43 -11.71 -16.70
C ASP A 315 15.47 -12.95 -15.80
N LEU A 316 16.53 -13.01 -14.99
CA LEU A 316 16.77 -14.03 -14.00
C LEU A 316 16.72 -13.41 -12.59
N SER A 317 16.44 -14.25 -11.60
CA SER A 317 16.44 -13.83 -10.20
C SER A 317 17.04 -14.91 -9.29
N TYR A 318 17.58 -14.48 -8.16
CA TYR A 318 18.14 -15.37 -7.15
C TYR A 318 18.01 -14.74 -5.76
N PHE A 319 17.77 -15.59 -4.75
CA PHE A 319 17.78 -15.20 -3.35
C PHE A 319 19.11 -15.60 -2.72
N ASP A 320 19.96 -14.61 -2.44
CA ASP A 320 21.18 -14.79 -1.67
C ASP A 320 20.85 -14.78 -0.18
N LYS A 321 20.96 -15.94 0.44
CA LYS A 321 20.66 -16.14 1.86
C LYS A 321 21.71 -15.54 2.79
N ASP A 322 22.95 -15.40 2.34
CA ASP A 322 24.03 -14.83 3.16
C ASP A 322 23.88 -13.29 3.22
N LEU A 323 23.46 -12.67 2.12
CA LEU A 323 23.14 -11.23 2.06
C LEU A 323 21.72 -10.90 2.52
N ASN A 324 20.87 -11.93 2.68
CA ASN A 324 19.43 -11.82 2.87
C ASN A 324 18.78 -10.88 1.83
N MET A 325 19.08 -11.10 0.55
CA MET A 325 18.69 -10.20 -0.54
C MET A 325 18.30 -10.98 -1.79
N VAL A 326 17.18 -10.60 -2.38
CA VAL A 326 16.79 -11.02 -3.73
C VAL A 326 17.45 -10.07 -4.72
N TYR A 327 18.05 -10.60 -5.78
CA TYR A 327 18.51 -9.78 -6.89
C TYR A 327 18.10 -10.38 -8.23
N CYS A 328 17.84 -9.48 -9.18
CA CYS A 328 17.44 -9.77 -10.54
C CYS A 328 18.46 -9.17 -11.51
N TRP A 329 18.67 -9.83 -12.65
CA TRP A 329 19.58 -9.38 -13.71
C TRP A 329 19.15 -9.88 -15.07
N ASP A 330 19.61 -9.20 -16.11
CA ASP A 330 19.44 -9.56 -17.51
C ASP A 330 20.55 -10.58 -17.93
N GLU A 331 20.18 -11.75 -18.45
CA GLU A 331 21.10 -12.87 -18.70
C GLU A 331 22.19 -12.52 -19.74
N ASP A 332 21.83 -11.81 -20.81
CA ASP A 332 22.73 -11.54 -21.94
C ASP A 332 23.42 -10.16 -21.90
N ASN A 333 23.09 -9.34 -20.90
CA ASN A 333 23.55 -7.97 -20.65
C ASN A 333 23.16 -6.97 -21.75
N VAL A 334 22.04 -7.20 -22.44
CA VAL A 334 21.46 -6.30 -23.44
C VAL A 334 20.35 -5.48 -22.81
N SER A 335 20.11 -4.29 -23.35
CA SER A 335 18.99 -3.47 -22.93
C SER A 335 18.27 -2.91 -24.14
N ASP A 336 17.08 -2.34 -23.91
CA ASP A 336 16.32 -1.57 -24.89
C ASP A 336 17.09 -0.36 -25.44
N MET A 337 18.16 0.08 -24.76
CA MET A 337 19.01 1.18 -25.19
C MET A 337 20.37 0.69 -25.66
N VAL A 338 20.61 0.85 -26.97
CA VAL A 338 21.90 0.54 -27.60
C VAL A 338 23.06 1.22 -26.86
N GLY A 339 24.00 0.41 -26.38
CA GLY A 339 25.21 0.87 -25.70
C GLY A 339 25.06 1.12 -24.20
N LYS A 340 23.89 0.82 -23.60
CA LYS A 340 23.72 0.73 -22.15
C LYS A 340 23.63 -0.73 -21.73
N THR A 341 24.42 -1.09 -20.74
CA THR A 341 24.36 -2.40 -20.08
C THR A 341 23.45 -2.28 -18.85
N PRO A 342 22.44 -3.15 -18.66
CA PRO A 342 21.64 -3.18 -17.45
C PRO A 342 22.48 -3.39 -16.19
N GLY A 343 22.03 -2.81 -15.08
CA GLY A 343 22.53 -3.13 -13.74
C GLY A 343 21.77 -4.31 -13.13
N PHE A 344 22.05 -4.54 -11.85
CA PHE A 344 21.26 -5.47 -11.03
C PHE A 344 20.13 -4.71 -10.34
N PHE A 345 18.98 -5.36 -10.19
CA PHE A 345 17.88 -4.87 -9.37
C PHE A 345 17.78 -5.71 -8.09
N GLY A 346 18.00 -5.09 -6.93
CA GLY A 346 17.93 -5.75 -5.63
C GLY A 346 16.66 -5.41 -4.86
N TYR A 347 16.15 -6.37 -4.09
CA TYR A 347 15.13 -6.18 -3.07
C TYR A 347 15.57 -6.86 -1.77
N LYS A 348 15.47 -6.13 -0.66
CA LYS A 348 15.91 -6.58 0.66
C LYS A 348 15.00 -6.02 1.75
N PHE A 349 14.62 -6.87 2.69
CA PHE A 349 14.12 -6.44 3.99
C PHE A 349 15.30 -5.98 4.85
N LEU A 350 15.28 -4.70 5.21
CA LEU A 350 16.20 -4.14 6.21
C LEU A 350 15.63 -4.35 7.61
N GLU A 351 14.32 -4.14 7.72
CA GLU A 351 13.49 -4.51 8.86
C GLU A 351 12.38 -5.44 8.41
N SER A 352 11.85 -6.21 9.35
CA SER A 352 10.75 -7.17 9.14
C SER A 352 9.87 -7.20 10.38
N PRO A 353 8.65 -7.76 10.32
CA PRO A 353 7.85 -7.97 11.52
C PRO A 353 8.64 -8.69 12.62
N GLY A 354 8.52 -8.20 13.86
CA GLY A 354 9.16 -8.80 15.01
C GLY A 354 8.45 -10.06 15.54
N GLN A 355 9.12 -10.86 16.37
CA GLN A 355 8.52 -11.97 17.14
C GLN A 355 8.84 -11.89 18.64
N PRO A 356 8.28 -10.91 19.37
CA PRO A 356 8.64 -10.63 20.78
C PRO A 356 8.12 -11.66 21.81
N TYR A 357 7.79 -12.88 21.41
CA TYR A 357 7.06 -13.83 22.25
C TYR A 357 7.58 -15.27 22.20
N ASP A 358 8.66 -15.56 21.47
CA ASP A 358 9.13 -16.93 21.25
C ASP A 358 10.34 -17.33 22.11
N GLY A 359 10.95 -16.38 22.83
CA GLY A 359 12.10 -16.59 23.69
C GLY A 359 13.41 -16.77 22.94
N LEU A 360 13.47 -16.34 21.69
CA LEU A 360 14.64 -16.37 20.82
C LEU A 360 15.13 -14.95 20.52
N ASP A 361 16.38 -14.90 20.09
CA ASP A 361 17.04 -13.72 19.54
C ASP A 361 17.08 -13.97 18.02
N ASN A 362 16.06 -13.49 17.30
CA ASN A 362 15.79 -13.89 15.92
C ASN A 362 16.71 -13.18 14.92
N ASP A 363 17.20 -11.99 15.24
CA ASP A 363 18.12 -11.22 14.41
C ASP A 363 19.59 -11.25 14.88
N ASN A 364 19.86 -11.84 16.05
CA ASN A 364 21.19 -12.04 16.66
C ASN A 364 21.88 -10.74 17.09
N ASP A 365 21.13 -9.74 17.52
CA ASP A 365 21.65 -8.48 18.07
C ASP A 365 22.10 -8.61 19.55
N GLY A 366 21.65 -9.67 20.23
CA GLY A 366 21.98 -10.01 21.61
C GLY A 366 20.91 -9.66 22.65
N MET A 367 19.79 -9.08 22.23
CA MET A 367 18.57 -8.95 23.02
C MET A 367 17.65 -10.17 22.75
N ILE A 368 16.62 -10.35 23.59
CA ILE A 368 15.61 -11.40 23.38
C ILE A 368 14.22 -10.79 23.59
N ASP A 369 13.28 -11.08 22.67
CA ASP A 369 11.86 -10.75 22.75
C ASP A 369 11.57 -9.22 22.78
N GLU A 370 12.24 -8.40 21.96
CA GLU A 370 12.08 -6.93 21.94
C GLU A 370 10.76 -6.50 21.28
N SER A 371 10.02 -5.60 21.94
CA SER A 371 8.71 -5.12 21.48
C SER A 371 8.70 -3.60 21.37
N GLN A 372 8.59 -3.08 20.15
CA GLN A 372 8.52 -1.63 19.84
C GLN A 372 7.22 -0.92 20.30
N ASP A 373 6.42 -1.53 21.17
CA ASP A 373 5.10 -1.03 21.59
C ASP A 373 4.78 -1.31 23.06
N ASN A 374 5.81 -1.41 23.91
CA ASN A 374 5.67 -1.70 25.33
C ASN A 374 5.86 -0.47 26.24
N GLY A 375 6.32 0.67 25.69
CA GLY A 375 6.60 1.91 26.40
C GLY A 375 7.84 1.85 27.29
N ILE A 376 8.78 0.97 26.98
CA ILE A 376 10.02 0.72 27.72
C ILE A 376 11.20 0.92 26.78
N ASP A 377 12.23 1.60 27.28
CA ASP A 377 13.57 1.65 26.68
C ASP A 377 14.30 0.35 27.10
N ASP A 378 14.19 -0.67 26.26
CA ASP A 378 14.69 -2.03 26.45
C ASP A 378 16.23 -2.07 26.43
N ASP A 379 16.88 -1.23 25.61
CA ASP A 379 18.34 -1.21 25.42
C ASP A 379 19.09 -0.18 26.32
N ASN A 380 18.35 0.73 26.96
CA ASN A 380 18.81 1.80 27.85
C ASN A 380 19.64 2.90 27.15
N ASP A 381 19.37 3.20 25.89
CA ASP A 381 20.07 4.24 25.14
C ASP A 381 19.33 5.60 25.10
N TRP A 382 18.09 5.67 25.63
CA TRP A 382 17.35 6.92 25.76
C TRP A 382 18.03 7.88 26.75
N ASP A 383 18.32 9.10 26.29
CA ASP A 383 19.06 10.10 27.05
C ASP A 383 18.17 11.31 27.36
N VAL A 384 17.82 11.48 28.64
CA VAL A 384 17.01 12.61 29.14
C VAL A 384 17.55 14.00 28.75
N GLU A 385 18.87 14.17 28.57
CA GLU A 385 19.41 15.48 28.16
C GLU A 385 19.24 15.76 26.66
N LYS A 386 18.86 14.76 25.86
CA LYS A 386 18.80 14.84 24.38
C LYS A 386 17.46 14.47 23.78
N HIS A 387 16.76 13.49 24.36
CA HIS A 387 15.58 12.84 23.77
C HIS A 387 14.29 13.26 24.44
N ASP A 388 14.34 13.90 25.63
CA ASP A 388 13.21 14.50 26.33
C ASP A 388 12.74 15.78 25.61
N ILE A 389 12.09 15.60 24.46
CA ILE A 389 11.71 16.65 23.50
C ILE A 389 10.22 16.62 23.15
N GLY A 390 9.44 15.79 23.83
CA GLY A 390 8.00 15.68 23.66
C GLY A 390 7.55 14.78 22.52
N ILE A 391 6.25 14.46 22.55
CA ILE A 391 5.60 13.48 21.68
C ILE A 391 5.54 13.90 20.20
N ASP A 392 5.69 15.18 19.88
CA ASP A 392 5.83 15.66 18.51
C ASP A 392 7.25 15.49 17.93
N GLY A 393 8.22 15.11 18.77
CA GLY A 393 9.62 14.89 18.41
C GLY A 393 10.36 16.20 18.08
N VAL A 394 9.83 17.36 18.48
CA VAL A 394 10.39 18.68 18.17
C VAL A 394 10.68 19.45 19.46
N PRO A 395 11.95 19.81 19.72
CA PRO A 395 12.29 20.50 20.96
C PRO A 395 11.77 21.95 20.98
N ASN A 396 11.46 22.43 22.17
CA ASN A 396 10.96 23.76 22.52
C ASN A 396 9.57 24.10 21.96
N THR A 397 8.69 23.11 21.82
CA THR A 397 7.29 23.31 21.38
C THR A 397 6.32 23.47 22.55
N GLY A 398 6.70 22.96 23.73
CA GLY A 398 5.88 22.92 24.95
C GLY A 398 4.75 21.91 24.86
N ASP A 399 4.92 20.85 24.08
CA ASP A 399 3.96 19.77 23.91
C ASP A 399 3.99 18.76 25.06
N GLU A 400 3.25 17.66 24.92
CA GLU A 400 3.16 16.63 25.95
C GLU A 400 4.42 15.76 25.93
N GLY A 401 4.99 15.50 27.11
CA GLY A 401 6.22 14.70 27.28
C GLY A 401 7.49 15.53 27.43
N GLU A 402 7.53 16.77 26.96
CA GLU A 402 8.76 17.58 26.97
C GLU A 402 9.21 18.03 28.38
N ASP A 403 10.51 17.89 28.66
CA ASP A 403 11.22 18.27 29.88
C ASP A 403 10.64 17.60 31.16
N ASP A 404 10.03 16.42 31.05
CA ASP A 404 9.37 15.73 32.17
C ASP A 404 10.24 14.65 32.83
N GLY A 405 11.35 14.29 32.19
CA GLY A 405 12.35 13.35 32.64
C GLY A 405 12.01 11.88 32.46
N VAL A 406 10.98 11.53 31.67
CA VAL A 406 10.64 10.15 31.30
C VAL A 406 10.44 10.00 29.79
N PRO A 407 10.76 8.82 29.20
CA PRO A 407 10.49 8.57 27.79
C PRO A 407 9.00 8.74 27.46
N SER A 408 8.72 9.48 26.40
CA SER A 408 7.37 9.74 25.91
C SER A 408 7.15 9.09 24.54
N PRO A 409 6.60 7.85 24.51
CA PRO A 409 6.27 7.19 23.24
C PRO A 409 5.16 7.92 22.49
N GLY A 410 5.19 7.81 21.16
CA GLY A 410 4.21 8.38 20.27
C GLY A 410 2.83 7.72 20.34
N ASP A 411 1.86 8.24 19.57
CA ASP A 411 0.63 7.51 19.27
C ASP A 411 0.84 6.73 17.97
N PRO A 412 0.88 5.37 18.01
CA PRO A 412 1.11 4.59 16.82
C PRO A 412 0.00 4.70 15.77
N PHE A 413 -1.15 5.30 16.10
CA PHE A 413 -2.29 5.51 15.21
C PHE A 413 -2.56 6.98 14.87
N ASP A 414 -1.69 7.89 15.28
CA ASP A 414 -1.70 9.29 14.87
C ASP A 414 -0.34 9.67 14.28
N ILE A 415 -0.28 9.76 12.96
CA ILE A 415 0.93 10.11 12.19
C ILE A 415 1.55 11.46 12.57
N ARG A 416 0.88 12.28 13.38
CA ARG A 416 1.37 13.56 13.87
C ARG A 416 2.12 13.40 15.20
N LEU A 417 2.02 12.27 15.89
CA LEU A 417 2.58 12.06 17.21
C LEU A 417 3.64 10.94 17.14
N PRO A 418 4.79 11.18 16.48
CA PRO A 418 5.81 10.15 16.29
C PRO A 418 6.41 9.64 17.60
N GLY A 419 6.42 10.45 18.66
CA GLY A 419 7.14 10.15 19.89
C GLY A 419 8.53 10.76 19.92
N GLU A 420 9.18 10.62 21.08
CA GLU A 420 10.58 11.00 21.28
C GLU A 420 11.53 10.04 20.56
N PRO A 421 12.79 10.43 20.26
CA PRO A 421 13.80 9.51 19.73
C PRO A 421 14.15 8.38 20.69
N ASN A 422 14.48 7.20 20.16
CA ASN A 422 14.92 6.03 20.93
C ASN A 422 13.90 5.59 22.00
N ILE A 423 12.64 5.47 21.59
CA ILE A 423 11.60 4.81 22.39
C ILE A 423 10.52 4.24 21.47
N ASP A 424 10.12 2.99 21.67
CA ASP A 424 9.06 2.33 20.90
C ASP A 424 9.31 2.47 19.38
N TRP A 425 8.34 3.00 18.61
CA TRP A 425 8.38 3.07 17.15
C TRP A 425 9.45 4.01 16.56
N THR A 426 10.10 4.83 17.38
CA THR A 426 11.26 5.63 16.95
C THR A 426 12.58 4.95 17.25
N ASP A 427 12.56 3.85 18.00
CA ASP A 427 13.68 2.96 18.23
C ASP A 427 13.58 1.72 17.34
N LEU A 428 14.44 1.67 16.33
CA LEU A 428 14.45 0.59 15.37
C LEU A 428 15.26 -0.61 15.85
N ASP A 429 16.11 -0.42 16.87
CA ASP A 429 16.97 -1.46 17.41
C ASP A 429 16.23 -2.30 18.48
N GLU A 430 14.97 -1.96 18.83
CA GLU A 430 14.12 -2.68 19.80
C GLU A 430 13.08 -3.61 19.12
N SER A 431 13.47 -4.32 18.07
CA SER A 431 12.57 -5.21 17.31
C SER A 431 13.19 -6.58 17.06
N ASP A 432 12.58 -7.65 17.57
CA ASP A 432 13.04 -9.03 17.36
C ASP A 432 12.79 -9.54 15.93
N MET A 433 13.60 -9.12 14.95
CA MET A 433 13.29 -9.28 13.54
C MET A 433 13.42 -10.72 13.01
N VAL A 434 12.37 -11.22 12.33
CA VAL A 434 12.38 -12.57 11.73
C VAL A 434 13.11 -12.67 10.37
N GLY A 435 13.30 -11.53 9.69
CA GLY A 435 13.90 -11.44 8.36
C GLY A 435 13.04 -11.98 7.20
N LEU A 436 13.68 -12.24 6.06
CA LEU A 436 13.01 -12.80 4.87
C LEU A 436 13.00 -14.33 4.97
N THR A 437 11.82 -14.89 5.08
CA THR A 437 11.63 -16.33 5.33
C THR A 437 11.34 -17.15 4.07
N GLY A 438 11.02 -16.52 2.94
CA GLY A 438 10.63 -17.19 1.70
C GLY A 438 10.93 -16.39 0.43
N PHE A 439 11.12 -17.09 -0.69
CA PHE A 439 11.26 -16.50 -2.02
C PHE A 439 10.81 -17.48 -3.10
N ALA A 440 10.06 -16.99 -4.08
CA ALA A 440 9.66 -17.73 -5.27
C ALA A 440 9.83 -16.85 -6.53
N SER A 441 10.35 -17.44 -7.60
CA SER A 441 10.40 -16.82 -8.93
C SER A 441 9.85 -17.77 -10.00
N PRO A 442 8.53 -17.96 -10.03
CA PRO A 442 7.87 -18.70 -11.09
C PRO A 442 7.93 -17.94 -12.43
N PRO A 443 7.96 -18.64 -13.57
CA PRO A 443 7.92 -18.01 -14.87
C PRO A 443 6.61 -17.25 -15.08
N PHE A 444 6.69 -16.11 -15.78
CA PHE A 444 5.53 -15.27 -16.09
C PHE A 444 4.53 -16.02 -16.99
N THR A 445 3.44 -16.50 -16.39
CA THR A 445 2.38 -17.27 -17.07
C THR A 445 1.02 -16.89 -16.52
N SER A 446 -0.06 -17.26 -17.20
CA SER A 446 -1.43 -16.93 -16.77
C SER A 446 -1.87 -17.55 -15.44
N GLN A 447 -1.09 -18.48 -14.87
CA GLN A 447 -1.34 -19.07 -13.56
C GLN A 447 -0.59 -18.33 -12.43
N ASN A 448 0.46 -17.59 -12.78
CA ASN A 448 1.29 -16.80 -11.86
C ASN A 448 0.73 -15.38 -11.75
N ARG A 449 -0.47 -15.26 -11.18
CA ARG A 449 -1.15 -13.99 -10.90
C ARG A 449 -1.50 -13.96 -9.43
N ILE A 450 -1.43 -12.78 -8.83
CA ILE A 450 -1.65 -12.62 -7.40
C ILE A 450 -3.08 -13.00 -6.98
N SER A 451 -4.07 -12.79 -7.86
CA SER A 451 -5.46 -13.24 -7.74
C SER A 451 -5.67 -14.76 -7.81
N ASN A 452 -4.63 -15.55 -7.55
CA ASN A 452 -4.67 -17.00 -7.45
C ASN A 452 -4.12 -17.40 -6.07
N ASP A 453 -4.91 -17.12 -5.03
CA ASP A 453 -4.48 -17.15 -3.63
C ASP A 453 -3.76 -18.42 -3.23
N GLN A 454 -4.27 -19.56 -3.69
CA GLN A 454 -3.69 -20.86 -3.38
C GLN A 454 -2.26 -20.98 -3.90
N PHE A 455 -1.98 -20.45 -5.10
CA PHE A 455 -0.66 -20.50 -5.70
C PHE A 455 0.34 -19.56 -5.02
N ILE A 456 -0.14 -18.44 -4.48
CA ILE A 456 0.70 -17.46 -3.77
C ILE A 456 1.05 -17.94 -2.37
N PHE A 457 0.12 -18.63 -1.71
CA PHE A 457 0.31 -19.11 -0.36
C PHE A 457 1.19 -20.37 -0.26
N GLU A 458 1.12 -21.28 -1.24
CA GLU A 458 1.93 -22.52 -1.29
C GLU A 458 3.37 -22.30 -1.76
#